data_AF-A0AAJ2EF99-F1
#
_entry.id   AF-A0AAJ2EF99-F1
#
_cell.length_a   1.000
_cell.length_b   1.000
_cell.length_c   1.000
_cell.angle_alpha   90.00
_cell.angle_beta   90.00
_cell.angle_gamma   90.00
#
_symmetry.space_group_name_H-M   'P 1'
#
loop_
_entity.id
_entity.type
_entity.pdbx_description
1 polymer ?
#
loop_
_entity_poly.entity_id
_entity_poly.type
_entity_poly.pdbx_seq_one_letter_code
_entity_poly.pdbx_strand_id
1 'polypeptide(L)'
;MSITKRPATPSAAAVREFISRAPDAASGDEPARVARRKKETISLGIDPVLLARIDARAVELGISRAAAIAVALAQFVDADR
;
A
#
# COMPACT_ATOMS: atom_id res chain seq x y z
N MET A 1 18.69 29.79 29.47
CA MET A 1 17.51 28.90 29.56
C MET A 1 17.75 27.72 28.63
N SER A 2 18.25 26.60 29.14
CA SER A 2 18.45 25.38 28.34
C SER A 2 17.24 24.45 28.49
N ILE A 3 16.67 23.99 27.37
CA ILE A 3 15.58 23.00 27.37
C ILE A 3 16.19 21.64 27.68
N THR A 4 15.99 21.16 28.91
CA THR A 4 16.60 19.91 29.42
C THR A 4 15.69 18.69 29.30
N LYS A 5 14.46 18.83 28.79
CA LYS A 5 13.49 17.73 28.69
C LYS A 5 12.76 17.73 27.36
N ARG A 6 12.72 16.57 26.70
CA ARG A 6 11.93 16.34 25.48
C ARG A 6 10.43 16.41 25.83
N PRO A 7 9.61 17.17 25.10
CA PRO A 7 8.15 17.18 25.27
C PRO A 7 7.57 15.78 25.04
N ALA A 8 6.56 15.41 25.81
CA ALA A 8 5.87 14.14 25.65
C ALA A 8 5.05 14.14 24.36
N THR A 9 5.10 13.05 23.60
CA THR A 9 4.24 12.84 22.44
C THR A 9 2.79 12.63 22.92
N PRO A 10 1.80 13.37 22.40
CA PRO A 10 0.40 13.19 22.78
C PRO A 10 -0.12 11.80 22.36
N SER A 11 -1.07 11.27 23.12
CA SER A 11 -1.71 9.99 22.80
C SER A 11 -2.62 10.12 21.57
N ALA A 12 -2.88 9.00 20.88
CA ALA A 12 -3.80 8.98 19.74
C ALA A 12 -5.21 9.48 20.11
N ALA A 13 -5.64 9.27 21.36
CA ALA A 13 -6.91 9.79 21.86
C ALA A 13 -6.91 11.31 21.99
N ALA A 14 -5.83 11.90 22.54
CA ALA A 14 -5.70 13.36 22.66
C ALA A 14 -5.61 14.05 21.29
N VAL A 15 -4.97 13.40 20.31
CA VAL A 15 -4.92 13.89 18.93
C VAL A 15 -6.30 13.86 18.28
N ARG A 16 -7.06 12.77 18.47
CA ARG A 16 -8.43 12.65 17.94
C ARG A 16 -9.38 13.70 18.52
N GLU A 17 -9.32 13.91 19.84
CA GLU A 17 -10.15 14.94 20.51
C GLU A 17 -9.80 16.36 20.05
N PHE A 18 -8.51 16.64 19.81
CA PHE A 18 -8.10 17.92 19.25
C PHE A 18 -8.64 18.14 17.84
N ILE A 19 -8.54 17.13 16.96
CA ILE A 19 -9.03 17.20 15.59
C ILE A 19 -10.55 17.35 15.55
N SER A 20 -11.28 16.63 16.41
CA SER A 20 -12.75 16.67 16.42
C SER A 20 -13.36 17.99 16.92
N ARG A 21 -12.54 18.89 17.49
CA ARG A 21 -12.97 20.24 17.88
C ARG A 21 -12.98 21.24 16.73
N ALA A 22 -12.41 20.88 15.57
CA ALA A 22 -12.41 21.76 14.41
C ALA A 22 -13.83 21.89 13.82
N PRO A 23 -14.27 23.08 13.38
CA PRO A 23 -15.62 23.32 12.87
C PRO A 23 -15.92 22.60 11.54
N ASP A 24 -14.88 22.17 10.83
CA ASP A 24 -14.90 21.39 9.59
C ASP A 24 -14.60 19.90 9.80
N ALA A 25 -14.44 19.47 11.06
CA ALA A 25 -14.20 18.07 11.37
C ALA A 25 -15.41 17.25 10.93
N ALA A 26 -15.27 16.57 9.79
CA ALA A 26 -16.28 15.65 9.29
C ALA A 26 -16.60 14.64 10.39
N SER A 27 -17.87 14.58 10.84
CA SER A 27 -18.35 13.67 11.89
C SER A 27 -18.43 12.21 11.41
N GLY A 28 -17.70 11.85 10.36
CA GLY A 28 -17.71 10.53 9.74
C GLY A 28 -16.65 9.63 10.35
N ASP A 29 -17.04 8.39 10.60
CA ASP A 29 -16.12 7.30 10.93
C ASP A 29 -14.88 7.33 10.04
N GLU A 30 -13.70 7.08 10.63
CA GLU A 30 -12.47 6.95 9.86
C GLU A 30 -12.73 6.04 8.64
N PRO A 31 -12.34 6.44 7.42
CA PRO A 31 -12.55 5.62 6.25
C PRO A 31 -11.96 4.24 6.54
N ALA A 32 -12.81 3.21 6.52
CA ALA A 32 -12.43 1.84 6.84
C ALA A 32 -11.18 1.51 6.01
N ARG A 33 -10.03 1.49 6.70
CA ARG A 33 -8.75 1.27 6.04
C ARG A 33 -8.83 -0.10 5.43
N VAL A 34 -8.97 -0.18 4.10
CA VAL A 34 -9.03 -1.46 3.38
C VAL A 34 -7.82 -2.25 3.84
N ALA A 35 -8.09 -3.29 4.64
CA ALA A 35 -7.03 -4.06 5.24
C ALA A 35 -6.22 -4.67 4.09
N ARG A 36 -4.96 -4.25 3.95
CA ARG A 36 -4.06 -4.85 2.97
C ARG A 36 -4.03 -6.35 3.26
N ARG A 37 -4.66 -7.14 2.38
CA ARG A 37 -4.59 -8.60 2.50
C ARG A 37 -3.13 -9.00 2.44
N LYS A 38 -2.74 -9.86 3.37
CA LYS A 38 -1.38 -10.42 3.42
C LYS A 38 -1.15 -11.19 2.13
N LYS A 39 -0.16 -10.78 1.34
CA LYS A 39 0.30 -11.53 0.17
C LYS A 39 1.22 -12.64 0.64
N GLU A 40 1.10 -13.83 0.07
CA GLU A 40 2.08 -14.90 0.25
C GLU A 40 3.26 -14.67 -0.69
N THR A 41 4.47 -14.79 -0.16
CA THR A 41 5.70 -14.69 -0.95
C THR A 41 6.11 -16.09 -1.37
N ILE A 42 6.29 -16.28 -2.68
CA ILE A 42 6.76 -17.54 -3.26
C ILE A 42 8.06 -17.29 -4.04
N SER A 43 8.90 -18.33 -4.11
CA SER A 43 10.07 -18.35 -4.99
C SER A 43 9.72 -19.14 -6.25
N LEU A 44 9.93 -18.55 -7.42
CA LEU A 44 9.66 -19.16 -8.73
C LEU A 44 10.88 -18.99 -9.65
N GLY A 45 11.28 -20.06 -10.33
CA GLY A 45 12.24 -19.99 -11.42
C GLY A 45 11.56 -19.48 -12.69
N ILE A 46 12.11 -18.43 -13.31
CA ILE A 46 11.62 -17.85 -14.56
C ILE A 46 12.79 -17.80 -15.55
N ASP A 47 12.52 -18.16 -16.80
CA ASP A 47 13.47 -18.00 -17.88
C ASP A 47 13.95 -16.53 -17.98
N PRO A 48 15.27 -16.27 -18.08
CA PRO A 48 15.80 -14.91 -18.05
C PRO A 48 15.33 -14.05 -19.22
N VAL A 49 15.10 -14.64 -20.39
CA VAL A 49 14.60 -13.93 -21.58
C VAL A 49 13.14 -13.52 -21.36
N LEU A 50 12.33 -14.41 -20.79
CA LEU A 50 10.95 -14.08 -20.40
C LEU A 50 10.92 -12.99 -19.33
N LEU A 51 11.79 -13.06 -18.32
CA LEU A 51 11.87 -12.06 -17.26
C LEU A 51 12.18 -10.66 -17.82
N ALA A 52 13.13 -10.56 -18.76
CA ALA A 52 13.46 -9.30 -19.41
C ALA A 52 12.27 -8.72 -20.19
N ARG A 53 11.47 -9.57 -20.85
CA ARG A 53 10.25 -9.14 -21.56
C ARG A 53 9.17 -8.64 -20.60
N ILE A 54 9.01 -9.29 -19.44
CA ILE A 54 8.09 -8.83 -18.39
C ILE A 54 8.51 -7.45 -17.89
N ASP A 55 9.81 -7.24 -17.66
CA ASP A 55 10.32 -5.95 -17.19
C ASP A 55 10.10 -4.83 -18.20
N ALA A 56 10.39 -5.07 -19.48
CA ALA A 56 10.10 -4.10 -20.54
C ALA A 56 8.62 -3.71 -20.55
N ARG A 57 7.72 -4.71 -20.46
CA ARG A 57 6.28 -4.46 -20.43
C ARG A 57 5.82 -3.73 -19.17
N ALA A 58 6.44 -4.02 -18.02
CA ALA A 58 6.13 -3.34 -16.76
C ALA A 58 6.50 -1.84 -16.84
N VAL A 59 7.64 -1.51 -17.47
CA VAL A 59 8.07 -0.13 -17.73
C VAL A 59 7.08 0.59 -18.65
N GLU A 60 6.66 -0.03 -19.75
CA GLU A 60 5.67 0.55 -20.67
C GLU A 60 4.34 0.87 -19.98
N LEU A 61 3.93 0.01 -19.03
CA LEU A 61 2.69 0.19 -18.27
C LEU A 61 2.85 1.12 -17.05
N GLY A 62 4.07 1.54 -16.71
CA GLY A 62 4.35 2.36 -15.53
C GLY A 62 4.08 1.64 -14.20
N ILE A 63 4.19 0.30 -14.18
CA ILE A 63 3.93 -0.52 -13.00
C ILE A 63 5.17 -1.30 -12.57
N SER A 64 5.18 -1.80 -11.33
CA SER A 64 6.27 -2.66 -10.87
C SER A 64 6.23 -4.04 -11.52
N ARG A 65 7.38 -4.72 -11.60
CA ARG A 65 7.47 -6.13 -12.04
C ARG A 65 6.45 -7.02 -11.33
N ALA A 66 6.33 -6.89 -10.01
CA ALA A 66 5.39 -7.68 -9.22
C ALA A 66 3.92 -7.41 -9.61
N ALA A 67 3.58 -6.15 -9.95
CA ALA A 67 2.25 -5.81 -10.45
C ALA A 67 2.01 -6.38 -11.85
N ALA A 68 2.99 -6.31 -12.74
CA ALA A 68 2.89 -6.90 -14.08
C ALA A 68 2.64 -8.42 -14.02
N ILE A 69 3.37 -9.14 -13.17
CA ILE A 69 3.16 -10.57 -12.93
C ILE A 69 1.74 -10.83 -12.38
N ALA A 70 1.29 -10.05 -11.40
CA ALA A 70 -0.05 -10.22 -10.84
C ALA A 70 -1.17 -9.99 -11.85
N VAL A 71 -1.03 -8.98 -12.73
CA VAL A 71 -1.98 -8.71 -13.81
C VAL A 71 -2.02 -9.86 -14.81
N ALA A 72 -0.86 -10.36 -15.23
CA ALA A 72 -0.78 -11.49 -16.16
C ALA A 72 -1.43 -12.77 -15.58
N LEU A 73 -1.20 -13.05 -14.29
CA LEU A 73 -1.83 -14.19 -13.60
C LEU A 73 -3.34 -14.03 -13.47
N ALA A 74 -3.82 -12.83 -13.15
CA ALA A 74 -5.27 -12.56 -13.10
C ALA A 74 -5.93 -12.79 -14.47
N GLN A 75 -5.35 -12.22 -15.53
CA GLN A 75 -5.83 -12.42 -16.89
C GLN A 75 -5.82 -13.89 -17.32
N PHE A 76 -4.77 -14.63 -16.97
CA PHE A 76 -4.67 -16.06 -17.27
C PHE A 76 -5.77 -16.87 -16.57
N VAL A 77 -6.04 -16.60 -15.28
CA VAL A 77 -7.09 -17.28 -14.52
C VAL A 77 -8.49 -16.90 -15.00
N ASP A 78 -8.70 -15.64 -15.38
CA ASP A 78 -10.00 -15.14 -15.82
C ASP A 78 -10.33 -15.53 -17.26
N ALA A 79 -9.34 -15.86 -18.10
CA ALA A 79 -9.54 -16.25 -19.50
C ALA A 79 -10.22 -17.61 -19.68
N ASP A 80 -10.09 -18.51 -18.69
CA ASP A 80 -10.67 -19.87 -18.71
C ASP A 80 -12.08 -19.93 -18.07
N ARG A 81 -12.72 -18.77 -17.83
CA ARG A 81 -14.06 -18.63 -17.25
C ARG A 81 -15.06 -18.05 -18.24
#